data_AF-A0A258BL51-F1
#
_entry.id   AF-A0A258BL51-F1
#
_cell.length_a   1.000
_cell.length_b   1.000
_cell.length_c   1.000
_cell.angle_alpha   90.00
_cell.angle_beta   90.00
_cell.angle_gamma   90.00
#
_symmetry.space_group_name_H-M   'P 1'
#
loop_
_entity.id
_entity.type
_entity.pdbx_description
1 polymer ?
#
loop_
_entity_poly.entity_id
_entity_poly.type
_entity_poly.pdbx_seq_one_letter_code
_entity_poly.pdbx_strand_id
1 'polypeptide(L)'
;MIIDKRGKRAVTHWRVIDKAARLVEFTPETGRTHQLRVHAASLGCPILGDPVYGAGKGPMRLHARALDLPYDAAAPLHIVAPLPADWPSQALFSPANLG
;
A
#
# COMPACT_ATOMS: atom_id res chain seq x y z
N MET A 1 4.90 9.00 13.65
CA MET A 1 5.11 7.56 13.96
C MET A 1 6.58 7.22 13.76
N ILE A 2 7.14 6.40 14.65
CA ILE A 2 8.52 5.92 14.64
C ILE A 2 8.50 4.41 14.92
N ILE A 3 9.52 3.67 14.48
CA ILE A 3 9.65 2.24 14.79
C ILE A 3 10.33 2.12 16.15
N ASP A 4 9.64 1.52 17.11
CA ASP A 4 10.11 1.35 18.48
C ASP A 4 9.74 -0.06 18.98
N LYS A 5 10.64 -0.74 19.68
CA LYS A 5 10.43 -2.10 20.21
C LYS A 5 9.30 -2.17 21.25
N ARG A 6 8.94 -1.05 21.89
CA ARG A 6 7.83 -0.88 22.83
C ARG A 6 6.58 -0.31 22.15
N GLY A 7 6.64 -0.06 20.83
CA GLY A 7 5.52 0.44 20.04
C GLY A 7 4.40 -0.60 19.90
N LYS A 8 3.20 -0.13 19.52
CA LYS A 8 2.08 -1.03 19.21
C LYS A 8 2.43 -1.90 18.01
N ARG A 9 2.10 -3.20 18.08
CA ARG A 9 2.23 -4.14 16.96
C ARG A 9 1.60 -3.55 15.69
N ALA A 10 2.38 -3.57 14.62
CA ALA A 10 2.03 -3.12 13.28
C ALA A 10 2.53 -4.15 12.26
N VAL A 11 1.64 -4.70 11.43
CA VAL A 11 1.97 -5.75 10.47
C VAL A 11 1.42 -5.39 9.09
N THR A 12 2.31 -5.47 8.10
CA THR A 12 2.01 -5.21 6.69
C THR A 12 2.65 -6.32 5.87
N HIS A 13 1.82 -7.04 5.12
CA HIS A 13 2.29 -7.94 4.07
C HIS A 13 2.49 -7.13 2.79
N TRP A 14 3.44 -7.54 1.94
CA TRP A 14 3.72 -6.82 0.70
C TRP A 14 4.27 -7.73 -0.37
N ARG A 15 4.09 -7.34 -1.64
CA ARG A 15 4.71 -8.00 -2.79
C ARG A 15 5.04 -6.99 -3.88
N VAL A 16 6.09 -7.28 -4.65
CA VAL A 16 6.45 -6.46 -5.82
C VAL A 16 5.53 -6.82 -6.98
N ILE A 17 4.88 -5.80 -7.55
CA ILE A 17 4.02 -5.95 -8.73
C ILE A 17 4.83 -5.70 -10.00
N ASP A 18 5.66 -4.66 -9.99
CA ASP A 18 6.52 -4.30 -11.10
C ASP A 18 7.85 -3.74 -10.55
N LYS A 19 8.95 -4.42 -10.89
CA LYS A 19 10.29 -4.00 -10.47
C LYS A 19 10.77 -2.76 -11.22
N ALA A 20 10.46 -2.63 -12.50
CA ALA A 20 10.89 -1.51 -13.33
C ALA A 20 10.17 -0.22 -12.91
N ALA A 21 8.85 -0.32 -12.67
CA ALA A 21 8.06 0.80 -12.16
C ALA A 21 8.20 1.02 -10.65
N ARG A 22 8.90 0.13 -9.93
CA ARG A 22 9.04 0.10 -8.46
C ARG A 22 7.68 0.12 -7.75
N LEU A 23 6.73 -0.64 -8.29
CA LEU A 23 5.36 -0.73 -7.81
C LEU A 23 5.22 -1.90 -6.83
N VAL A 24 4.68 -1.60 -5.66
CA VAL A 24 4.48 -2.55 -4.57
C VAL A 24 3.02 -2.53 -4.14
N GLU A 25 2.45 -3.71 -3.94
CA GLU A 25 1.16 -3.88 -3.29
C GLU A 25 1.38 -4.13 -1.80
N PHE A 26 0.61 -3.43 -0.98
CA PHE A 26 0.61 -3.58 0.47
C PHE A 26 -0.73 -4.11 0.94
N THR A 27 -0.69 -5.14 1.81
CA THR A 27 -1.86 -5.68 2.51
C THR A 27 -1.65 -5.48 4.02
N PRO A 28 -2.15 -4.36 4.59
CA PRO A 28 -2.03 -4.11 6.03
C PRO A 28 -2.93 -5.05 6.83
N GLU A 29 -2.34 -5.87 7.70
CA GLU A 29 -3.07 -6.66 8.72
C GLU A 29 -3.54 -5.75 9.87
N THR A 30 -2.83 -4.65 10.10
CA THR A 30 -3.17 -3.63 11.10
C THR A 30 -3.25 -2.25 10.46
N GLY A 31 -4.08 -1.35 11.02
CA GLY A 31 -4.27 0.02 10.52
C GLY A 31 -3.67 1.12 11.38
N ARG A 32 -2.36 1.09 11.68
CA ARG A 32 -1.72 2.17 12.48
C ARG A 32 -1.48 3.43 11.64
N THR A 33 -1.50 4.61 12.27
CA THR A 33 -1.28 5.90 11.59
C THR A 33 0.05 5.96 10.86
N HIS A 34 0.05 6.18 9.55
CA HIS A 34 1.26 6.19 8.70
C HIS A 34 2.01 4.84 8.60
N GLN A 35 1.39 3.72 8.98
CA GLN A 35 2.05 2.41 9.03
C GLN A 35 2.80 2.05 7.74
N LEU A 36 2.11 2.12 6.59
CA LEU A 36 2.71 1.76 5.30
C LEU A 36 3.91 2.65 4.94
N ARG A 37 3.78 3.96 5.22
CA ARG A 37 4.83 4.96 4.96
C ARG A 37 6.10 4.66 5.76
N VAL A 38 5.93 4.39 7.05
CA VAL A 38 7.03 4.07 7.97
C VAL A 38 7.66 2.72 7.63
N HIS A 39 6.84 1.70 7.38
CA HIS A 39 7.35 0.38 6.99
C HIS A 39 8.15 0.44 5.69
N ALA A 40 7.63 1.10 4.65
CA ALA A 40 8.33 1.27 3.38
C ALA A 40 9.67 2.00 3.55
N ALA A 41 9.69 3.11 4.31
CA ALA A 41 10.91 3.84 4.61
C ALA A 41 11.93 3.01 5.40
N SER A 42 11.48 2.19 6.35
CA SER A 42 12.37 1.32 7.14
C SER A 42 13.02 0.19 6.35
N LEU A 43 12.40 -0.20 5.24
CA LEU A 43 12.97 -1.15 4.28
C LEU A 43 13.94 -0.47 3.29
N GLY A 44 14.20 0.84 3.44
CA GLY A 44 15.03 1.62 2.53
C GLY A 44 14.32 2.04 1.24
N CYS A 45 13.00 1.81 1.15
CA CYS A 45 12.19 2.09 -0.04
C CYS A 45 11.02 3.03 0.32
N PRO A 46 11.28 4.29 0.72
CA PRO A 46 10.21 5.22 1.07
C PRO A 46 9.25 5.47 -0.10
N ILE A 47 7.99 5.75 0.22
CA ILE A 47 6.95 6.02 -0.79
C ILE A 47 7.29 7.29 -1.56
N LEU A 48 7.15 7.24 -2.89
CA LEU A 48 7.39 8.40 -3.75
C LEU A 48 6.44 9.55 -3.40
N GLY A 49 6.96 10.76 -3.26
CA GLY A 49 6.18 11.93 -2.87
C GLY A 49 5.83 11.99 -1.38
N ASP A 50 6.32 11.07 -0.53
CA ASP A 50 6.17 11.19 0.92
C ASP A 50 7.07 12.32 1.47
N PRO A 51 6.50 13.39 2.04
CA PRO A 51 7.28 14.54 2.52
C PRO A 51 7.87 14.35 3.92
N VAL A 52 7.50 13.28 4.64
CA VAL A 52 7.91 13.05 6.04
C VAL A 52 8.93 11.93 6.13
N TYR A 53 8.67 10.80 5.47
CA TYR A 53 9.49 9.59 5.58
C TYR A 53 10.35 9.32 4.34
N GLY A 54 10.27 10.20 3.33
CA GLY A 54 11.10 10.17 2.13
C GLY A 54 11.73 11.53 1.86
N ALA A 55 12.13 11.76 0.60
CA ALA A 55 12.68 13.02 0.12
C ALA A 55 11.81 13.66 -0.98
N GLY A 56 10.53 13.25 -1.05
CA GLY A 56 9.67 13.59 -2.17
C GLY A 56 9.08 15.00 -2.09
N LYS A 57 9.06 15.69 -3.23
CA LYS A 57 8.17 16.84 -3.49
C LYS A 57 7.03 16.37 -4.40
N GLY A 58 5.81 16.85 -4.20
CA GLY A 58 4.64 16.49 -5.01
C GLY A 58 3.69 15.49 -4.33
N PRO A 59 2.69 14.97 -5.07
CA PRO A 59 1.67 14.08 -4.50
C PRO A 59 2.26 12.73 -4.10
N MET A 60 1.85 12.23 -2.93
CA MET A 60 2.25 10.91 -2.44
C MET A 60 1.65 9.80 -3.31
N ARG A 61 2.50 8.88 -3.77
CA ARG A 61 2.11 7.72 -4.55
C ARG A 61 1.70 6.56 -3.64
N LEU A 62 0.63 6.77 -2.88
CA LEU A 62 -0.03 5.74 -2.06
C LEU A 62 -1.53 5.78 -2.33
N HIS A 63 -2.10 4.66 -2.78
CA HIS A 63 -3.49 4.57 -3.23
C HIS A 63 -4.16 3.33 -2.63
N ALA A 64 -5.31 3.53 -2.00
CA ALA A 64 -6.14 2.44 -1.48
C ALA A 64 -6.93 1.81 -2.63
N ARG A 65 -6.36 0.78 -3.26
CA ARG A 65 -6.92 0.17 -4.47
C ARG A 65 -8.10 -0.76 -4.20
N ALA A 66 -8.07 -1.55 -3.14
CA ALA A 66 -9.12 -2.50 -2.84
C ALA A 66 -9.43 -2.50 -1.34
N LEU A 67 -10.71 -2.65 -1.02
CA LEU A 67 -11.19 -2.85 0.34
C LEU A 67 -12.13 -4.05 0.36
N ASP A 68 -11.84 -4.99 1.25
CA ASP A 68 -12.73 -6.07 1.64
C ASP A 68 -13.38 -5.70 2.98
N LEU A 69 -14.70 -5.54 2.96
CA LEU A 69 -15.47 -5.11 4.12
C LEU A 69 -16.44 -6.24 4.53
N PRO A 70 -16.46 -6.62 5.82
CA PRO A 70 -17.49 -7.50 6.35
C PRO A 70 -18.79 -6.69 6.53
N TYR A 71 -19.43 -6.36 5.41
CA TYR A 71 -20.68 -5.58 5.40
C TYR A 71 -21.88 -6.44 5.78
N ASP A 72 -21.99 -7.62 5.16
CA ASP A 72 -22.92 -8.69 5.54
C ASP A 72 -22.10 -9.97 5.79
N ALA A 73 -22.43 -10.70 6.85
CA ALA A 73 -21.80 -11.97 7.19
C ALA A 73 -21.98 -13.02 6.07
N ALA A 74 -23.07 -12.95 5.30
CA ALA A 74 -23.32 -13.84 4.17
C ALA A 74 -22.73 -13.32 2.84
N ALA A 75 -22.44 -12.02 2.74
CA ALA A 75 -21.97 -11.37 1.53
C ALA A 75 -20.95 -10.26 1.85
N PRO A 76 -19.64 -10.61 1.96
CA PRO A 76 -18.60 -9.60 2.12
C PRO A 76 -18.55 -8.70 0.89
N LEU A 77 -18.33 -7.41 1.12
CA LEU A 77 -18.30 -6.41 0.08
C LEU A 77 -16.84 -6.18 -0.36
N HIS A 78 -16.58 -6.48 -1.63
CA HIS A 78 -15.30 -6.20 -2.28
C HIS A 78 -15.43 -4.95 -3.18
N ILE A 79 -14.67 -3.89 -2.88
CA ILE A 79 -14.68 -2.64 -3.65
C ILE A 79 -13.29 -2.43 -4.22
N VAL A 80 -13.21 -2.12 -5.52
CA VAL A 80 -11.95 -1.79 -6.21
C VAL A 80 -12.03 -0.37 -6.77
N ALA A 81 -11.07 0.46 -6.39
CA ALA A 81 -10.82 1.75 -7.01
C ALA A 81 -9.83 1.60 -8.17
N PRO A 82 -10.07 2.22 -9.33
CA PRO A 82 -9.07 2.26 -10.38
C PRO A 82 -7.85 3.05 -9.90
N LEU A 83 -6.64 2.54 -10.20
CA LEU A 83 -5.42 3.34 -10.14
C LEU A 83 -5.57 4.71 -10.82
N PRO A 84 -4.89 5.76 -10.32
CA PRO A 84 -4.82 7.04 -11.01
C PRO A 84 -4.24 6.89 -12.42
N ALA A 85 -4.71 7.73 -13.35
CA ALA A 85 -4.36 7.63 -14.77
C ALA A 85 -2.86 7.80 -15.08
N ASP A 86 -2.13 8.47 -14.20
CA ASP A 86 -0.70 8.72 -14.31
C ASP A 86 0.17 7.69 -13.58
N TRP A 87 -0.43 6.60 -13.08
CA TRP A 87 0.28 5.45 -12.50
C TRP A 87 0.47 4.35 -13.55
N PRO A 88 1.47 3.47 -13.38
CA PRO A 88 1.63 2.27 -14.22
C PRO A 88 0.32 1.45 -14.28
N SER A 89 -0.02 0.99 -15.49
CA SER A 89 -1.35 0.54 -15.94
C SER A 89 -2.12 -0.41 -15.01
N GLN A 90 -3.46 -0.29 -15.01
CA GLN A 90 -4.41 -1.22 -14.35
C GLN A 90 -4.17 -2.69 -14.71
N ALA A 91 -3.67 -2.96 -15.92
CA ALA A 91 -3.45 -4.31 -16.44
C ALA A 91 -2.51 -5.14 -15.53
N LEU A 92 -1.64 -4.48 -14.76
CA LEU A 92 -0.74 -5.13 -13.80
C LEU A 92 -1.49 -5.83 -12.66
N PHE A 93 -2.76 -5.52 -12.44
CA PHE A 93 -3.58 -6.07 -11.36
C PHE A 93 -4.76 -6.91 -11.87
N SER A 94 -4.70 -7.38 -13.11
CA SER A 94 -5.64 -8.39 -13.62
C SER A 94 -5.48 -9.70 -12.84
N PRO A 95 -6.56 -10.48 -12.62
CA PRO A 95 -6.49 -11.79 -11.93
C PRO A 95 -5.42 -12.73 -12.50
N ALA A 96 -5.11 -12.62 -13.79
CA ALA A 96 -4.06 -13.41 -14.45
C ALA A 96 -2.63 -13.10 -13.95
N ASN A 97 -2.42 -11.96 -13.30
CA ASN A 97 -1.14 -11.49 -12.76
C ASN A 97 -1.08 -11.58 -11.22
N LEU A 98 -2.13 -12.12 -10.59
CA LEU A 98 -2.22 -12.38 -9.15
C LEU A 98 -1.90 -13.86 -8.88
N GLY A 99 -0.72 -14.29 -9.31
CA GLY A 99 -0.14 -15.60 -8.98
C GLY A 99 0.65 -15.57 -7.68
#